data_AF-A0A2X4UEV1-F1
#
_entry.id   AF-A0A2X4UEV1-F1
#
_cell.length_a   1.000
_cell.length_b   1.000
_cell.length_c   1.000
_cell.angle_alpha   90.00
_cell.angle_beta   90.00
_cell.angle_gamma   90.00
#
_symmetry.space_group_name_H-M   'P 1'
#
loop_
_entity.id
_entity.type
_entity.pdbx_description
1 polymer ?
#
loop_
_entity_poly.entity_id
_entity_poly.type
_entity_poly.pdbx_seq_one_letter_code
_entity_poly.pdbx_strand_id
1 'polypeptide(L)'
;MVRLIILLLGPQALRGQRRALLLFGWAWIAVGLLMLIDVLEDGRSVLALDALAVVLALEGLVAISAALVIGSTASRPVLLKGLGFLVMAFLVLDVPADDNIVATLVFGSALLLDGSVRIASSTLIQHSRWKLIALAGGFEILLSLFIFTGWPVPHRMTVPFCVGVMLLLSGWALLRIAQRLESFSLNRQQPAAALTVQAAPLTVYVWTPVAAAKDARRRYIVDRYIAAVDGGGHISTGHALWRWPRICTSAIIR
;
A
#
# COMPACT_ATOMS: atom_id res chain seq x y z
N MET A 1 7.41 -0.96 -8.18
CA MET A 1 6.21 -0.34 -8.78
C MET A 1 6.22 1.18 -8.66
N VAL A 2 6.33 1.76 -7.46
CA VAL A 2 6.35 3.24 -7.27
C VAL A 2 7.44 3.96 -8.09
N ARG A 3 8.65 3.37 -8.21
CA ARG A 3 9.75 3.90 -9.03
C ARG A 3 9.39 4.07 -10.52
N LEU A 4 8.59 3.15 -11.06
CA LEU A 4 8.18 3.15 -12.47
C LEU A 4 7.12 4.21 -12.74
N ILE A 5 6.16 4.35 -11.81
CA ILE A 5 5.14 5.41 -11.86
C ILE A 5 5.81 6.79 -11.78
N ILE A 6 6.77 6.99 -10.88
CA ILE A 6 7.53 8.25 -10.77
C ILE A 6 8.35 8.53 -12.04
N LEU A 7 8.84 7.48 -12.71
CA LEU A 7 9.57 7.61 -13.97
C LEU A 7 8.65 8.05 -15.12
N LEU A 8 7.43 7.50 -15.18
CA LEU A 8 6.42 7.77 -16.22
C LEU A 8 5.70 9.12 -16.02
N LEU A 9 5.44 9.54 -14.77
CA LEU A 9 4.68 10.76 -14.47
C LEU A 9 5.51 12.05 -14.56
N GLY A 10 6.83 11.93 -14.68
CA GLY A 10 7.74 13.07 -14.73
C GLY A 10 7.99 13.70 -13.35
N PRO A 11 9.26 13.96 -12.97
CA PRO A 11 9.62 14.48 -11.64
C PRO A 11 9.17 15.92 -11.39
N GLN A 12 8.66 16.63 -12.41
CA GLN A 12 8.23 18.03 -12.28
C GLN A 12 6.84 18.16 -11.65
N ALA A 13 5.90 17.26 -12.01
CA ALA A 13 4.56 17.25 -11.43
C ALA A 13 4.57 16.88 -9.93
N LEU A 14 5.44 15.95 -9.51
CA LEU A 14 5.49 15.50 -8.11
C LEU A 14 6.21 16.48 -7.17
N ARG A 15 7.03 17.42 -7.68
CA ARG A 15 7.74 18.41 -6.84
C ARG A 15 6.78 19.40 -6.19
N GLY A 16 5.77 19.88 -6.92
CA GLY A 16 4.75 20.79 -6.37
C GLY A 16 3.87 20.10 -5.32
N GLN A 17 3.57 18.82 -5.52
CA GLN A 17 2.64 18.09 -4.67
C GLN A 17 3.26 17.50 -3.40
N ARG A 18 4.60 17.50 -3.25
CA ARG A 18 5.28 16.98 -2.04
C ARG A 18 4.82 17.69 -0.77
N ARG A 19 4.75 19.03 -0.79
CA ARG A 19 4.30 19.81 0.38
C ARG A 19 2.86 19.49 0.73
N ALA A 20 2.01 19.37 -0.28
CA ALA A 20 0.63 18.93 -0.09
C ALA A 20 0.56 17.51 0.51
N LEU A 21 1.38 16.57 0.04
CA LEU A 21 1.43 15.21 0.58
C LEU A 21 1.90 15.16 2.04
N LEU A 22 2.88 16.01 2.41
CA LEU A 22 3.37 16.11 3.79
C LEU A 22 2.34 16.75 4.71
N LEU A 23 1.74 17.87 4.30
CA LEU A 23 0.69 18.55 5.06
C LEU A 23 -0.52 17.63 5.24
N PHE A 24 -0.94 16.96 4.16
CA PHE A 24 -2.04 16.01 4.21
C PHE A 24 -1.71 14.81 5.10
N GLY A 25 -0.51 14.24 5.00
CA GLY A 25 -0.07 13.14 5.87
C GLY A 25 -0.05 13.52 7.35
N TRP A 26 0.47 14.69 7.70
CA TRP A 26 0.45 15.22 9.07
C TRP A 26 -0.96 15.52 9.57
N ALA A 27 -1.81 16.13 8.74
CA ALA A 27 -3.21 16.38 9.07
C ALA A 27 -3.94 15.04 9.34
N TRP A 28 -3.70 14.02 8.51
CA TRP A 28 -4.28 12.69 8.67
C TRP A 28 -3.84 12.02 9.98
N ILE A 29 -2.57 12.15 10.34
CA ILE A 29 -2.04 11.68 11.62
C ILE A 29 -2.66 12.43 12.79
N ALA A 30 -2.77 13.76 12.68
CA ALA A 30 -3.35 14.60 13.74
C ALA A 30 -4.82 14.22 13.99
N VAL A 31 -5.62 14.06 12.92
CA VAL A 31 -7.02 13.60 13.03
C VAL A 31 -7.07 12.21 13.68
N GLY A 32 -6.20 11.28 13.28
CA GLY A 32 -6.17 9.93 13.85
C GLY A 32 -5.78 9.93 15.33
N LEU A 33 -4.84 10.80 15.72
CA LEU A 33 -4.42 10.96 17.10
C LEU A 33 -5.53 11.60 17.95
N LEU A 34 -6.20 12.63 17.43
CA LEU A 34 -7.34 13.26 18.11
C LEU A 34 -8.47 12.24 18.35
N MET A 35 -8.76 11.38 17.37
CA MET A 35 -9.73 10.29 17.55
C MET A 35 -9.33 9.33 18.67
N LEU A 36 -8.05 8.93 18.74
CA LEU A 36 -7.60 8.06 19.82
C LEU A 36 -7.67 8.74 21.18
N ILE A 37 -7.31 10.02 21.29
CA ILE A 37 -7.41 10.79 22.53
C ILE A 37 -8.88 10.87 22.99
N ASP A 38 -9.82 11.14 22.07
CA ASP A 38 -11.24 11.21 22.42
C ASP A 38 -11.82 9.87 22.91
N VAL A 39 -11.37 8.76 22.31
CA VAL A 39 -11.71 7.40 22.79
C VAL A 39 -11.18 7.14 24.20
N LEU A 40 -10.05 7.76 24.59
CA LEU A 40 -9.51 7.64 25.95
C LEU A 40 -10.20 8.57 26.96
N GLU A 41 -10.72 9.73 26.53
CA GLU A 41 -11.17 10.79 27.44
C GLU A 41 -12.67 10.78 27.81
N ASP A 42 -13.58 10.19 27.02
CA ASP A 42 -14.98 9.82 27.38
C ASP A 42 -15.93 9.68 26.16
N GLY A 43 -15.45 9.71 24.90
CA GLY A 43 -16.27 9.39 23.72
C GLY A 43 -17.28 10.46 23.30
N ARG A 44 -17.03 11.75 23.58
CA ARG A 44 -17.92 12.85 23.14
C ARG A 44 -17.94 13.06 21.63
N SER A 45 -16.98 12.50 20.88
CA SER A 45 -16.94 12.59 19.41
C SER A 45 -17.92 11.66 18.67
N VAL A 46 -18.69 10.82 19.37
CA VAL A 46 -19.73 9.95 18.76
C VAL A 46 -20.69 10.77 17.89
N LEU A 47 -21.08 11.96 18.35
CA LEU A 47 -21.98 12.85 17.60
C LEU A 47 -21.37 13.36 16.28
N ALA A 48 -20.06 13.62 16.25
CA ALA A 48 -19.38 14.07 15.04
C ALA A 48 -19.15 12.92 14.05
N LEU A 49 -18.92 11.71 14.57
CA LEU A 49 -18.81 10.48 13.79
C LEU A 49 -20.13 10.10 13.13
N ASP A 50 -21.25 10.21 13.85
CA ASP A 50 -22.58 9.98 13.30
C ASP A 50 -22.91 10.98 12.19
N ALA A 51 -22.59 12.27 12.39
CA ALA A 51 -22.77 13.29 11.36
C ALA A 51 -21.95 12.98 10.09
N LEU A 52 -20.70 12.56 10.26
CA LEU A 52 -19.83 12.14 9.16
C LEU A 52 -20.40 10.92 8.43
N ALA A 53 -20.92 9.94 9.17
CA ALA A 53 -21.47 8.72 8.62
C ALA A 53 -22.74 8.98 7.79
N VAL A 54 -23.61 9.90 8.24
CA VAL A 54 -24.78 10.34 7.48
C VAL A 54 -24.37 11.03 6.17
N VAL A 55 -23.36 11.92 6.21
CA VAL A 55 -22.84 12.58 5.00
C VAL A 55 -22.27 11.56 4.01
N LEU A 56 -21.48 10.59 4.49
CA LEU A 56 -20.95 9.48 3.67
C LEU A 56 -22.06 8.62 3.07
N ALA A 57 -23.13 8.33 3.84
CA ALA A 57 -24.26 7.54 3.36
C ALA A 57 -24.98 8.25 2.22
N LEU A 58 -25.22 9.55 2.36
CA LEU A 58 -25.82 10.38 1.32
C LEU A 58 -24.94 10.43 0.07
N GLU A 59 -23.63 10.64 0.22
CA GLU A 59 -22.69 10.64 -0.90
C GLU A 59 -22.65 9.28 -1.62
N GLY A 60 -22.71 8.18 -0.87
CA GLY A 60 -22.80 6.81 -1.39
C GLY A 60 -24.07 6.55 -2.19
N LEU A 61 -25.24 6.95 -1.66
CA LEU A 61 -26.53 6.88 -2.35
C LEU A 61 -26.53 7.68 -3.65
N VAL A 62 -26.01 8.91 -3.61
CA VAL A 62 -25.88 9.76 -4.81
C VAL A 62 -24.98 9.08 -5.84
N ALA A 63 -23.82 8.55 -5.45
CA ALA A 63 -22.91 7.86 -6.36
C ALA A 63 -23.52 6.60 -7.00
N ILE A 64 -24.28 5.82 -6.23
CA ILE A 64 -24.98 4.63 -6.75
C ILE A 64 -26.11 5.04 -7.68
N SER A 65 -26.92 6.04 -7.33
CA SER A 65 -27.98 6.53 -8.19
C SER A 65 -27.43 7.05 -9.53
N ALA A 66 -26.32 7.80 -9.51
CA ALA A 66 -25.62 8.24 -10.72
C ALA A 66 -25.09 7.06 -11.54
N ALA A 67 -24.51 6.04 -10.88
CA ALA A 67 -24.01 4.85 -11.57
C ALA A 67 -25.13 4.05 -12.27
N LEU A 68 -26.32 3.98 -11.65
CA LEU A 68 -27.49 3.31 -12.22
C LEU A 68 -28.06 4.08 -13.42
N VAL A 69 -28.04 5.42 -13.39
CA VAL A 69 -28.47 6.26 -14.52
C VAL A 69 -27.52 6.14 -15.72
N ILE A 70 -26.22 5.98 -15.48
CA ILE A 70 -25.20 5.91 -16.55
C ILE A 70 -25.21 4.55 -17.28
N GLY A 71 -25.70 3.47 -16.65
CA GLY A 71 -26.05 2.18 -17.29
C GLY A 71 -24.95 1.41 -18.04
N SER A 72 -23.70 1.90 -18.09
CA SER A 72 -22.61 1.35 -18.91
C SER A 72 -21.50 0.70 -18.08
N THR A 73 -20.59 -0.04 -18.72
CA THR A 73 -19.38 -0.61 -18.06
C THR A 73 -18.50 0.44 -17.38
N ALA A 74 -18.60 1.71 -17.78
CA ALA A 74 -17.92 2.84 -17.14
C ALA A 74 -18.50 3.22 -15.76
N SER A 75 -19.69 2.71 -15.41
CA SER A 75 -20.29 2.94 -14.10
C SER A 75 -19.75 2.01 -13.01
N ARG A 76 -19.07 0.90 -13.37
CA ARG A 76 -18.45 -0.04 -12.41
C ARG A 76 -17.56 0.62 -11.35
N PRO A 77 -16.58 1.49 -11.71
CA PRO A 77 -15.77 2.18 -10.70
C PRO A 77 -16.59 3.16 -9.84
N VAL A 78 -17.61 3.80 -10.42
CA VAL A 78 -18.49 4.73 -9.70
C VAL A 78 -19.38 3.98 -8.70
N LEU A 79 -19.90 2.83 -9.11
CA LEU A 79 -20.69 1.93 -8.27
C LEU A 79 -19.85 1.35 -7.12
N LEU A 80 -18.62 0.90 -7.41
CA LEU A 80 -17.69 0.41 -6.40
C LEU A 80 -17.34 1.50 -5.37
N LYS A 81 -17.16 2.74 -5.83
CA LYS A 81 -16.93 3.90 -4.94
C LYS A 81 -18.16 4.17 -4.07
N GLY A 82 -19.36 4.20 -4.66
CA GLY A 82 -20.60 4.44 -3.91
C GLY A 82 -20.89 3.34 -2.89
N LEU A 83 -20.69 2.07 -3.27
CA LEU A 83 -20.80 0.93 -2.36
C LEU A 83 -19.76 1.02 -1.25
N GLY A 84 -18.52 1.41 -1.57
CA GLY A 84 -17.47 1.64 -0.58
C GLY A 84 -17.85 2.71 0.44
N PHE A 85 -18.48 3.80 0.00
CA PHE A 85 -18.98 4.85 0.89
C PHE A 85 -20.15 4.38 1.77
N LEU A 86 -21.09 3.58 1.23
CA LEU A 86 -22.16 2.99 2.04
C LEU A 86 -21.62 2.02 3.10
N VAL A 87 -20.66 1.18 2.74
CA VAL A 87 -20.01 0.27 3.69
C VAL A 87 -19.30 1.09 4.78
N MET A 88 -18.55 2.13 4.41
CA MET A 88 -17.87 2.99 5.38
C MET A 88 -18.87 3.71 6.29
N ALA A 89 -19.97 4.22 5.75
CA ALA A 89 -21.04 4.86 6.53
C ALA A 89 -21.67 3.89 7.53
N PHE A 90 -22.01 2.67 7.08
CA PHE A 90 -22.55 1.64 7.96
C PHE A 90 -21.58 1.28 9.10
N LEU A 91 -20.29 1.18 8.80
CA LEU A 91 -19.30 0.88 9.83
C LEU A 91 -19.15 2.01 10.86
N VAL A 92 -19.28 3.27 10.44
CA VAL A 92 -19.05 4.44 11.33
C VAL A 92 -20.29 4.83 12.12
N LEU A 93 -21.50 4.54 11.61
CA LEU A 93 -22.76 4.82 12.32
C LEU A 93 -22.79 4.08 13.66
N ASP A 94 -22.99 4.81 14.75
CA ASP A 94 -23.31 4.21 16.04
C ASP A 94 -24.82 3.93 16.07
N VAL A 95 -25.18 2.64 16.18
CA VAL A 95 -26.58 2.24 16.36
C VAL A 95 -26.77 1.90 17.84
N PRO A 96 -27.43 2.78 18.64
CA PRO A 96 -27.53 2.60 20.09
C PRO A 96 -28.30 1.35 20.50
N ALA A 97 -29.12 0.79 19.60
CA ALA A 97 -29.96 -0.37 19.88
C ALA A 97 -29.17 -1.69 19.98
N ASP A 98 -28.03 -1.81 19.29
CA ASP A 98 -27.29 -3.07 19.13
C ASP A 98 -25.84 -2.99 19.66
N ASP A 99 -25.48 -1.94 20.40
CA ASP A 99 -24.13 -1.69 20.94
C ASP A 99 -23.01 -1.80 19.89
N ASN A 100 -23.35 -1.56 18.63
CA ASN A 100 -22.48 -1.65 17.46
C ASN A 100 -21.83 -3.04 17.24
N ILE A 101 -22.48 -4.11 17.71
CA ILE A 101 -21.98 -5.50 17.60
C ILE A 101 -21.80 -5.91 16.14
N VAL A 102 -22.75 -5.57 15.26
CA VAL A 102 -22.71 -5.98 13.85
C VAL A 102 -21.55 -5.33 13.12
N ALA A 103 -21.33 -4.02 13.27
CA ALA A 103 -20.19 -3.34 12.65
C ALA A 103 -18.86 -3.88 13.18
N THR A 104 -18.78 -4.16 14.48
CA THR A 104 -17.63 -4.79 15.14
C THR A 104 -17.32 -6.16 14.53
N LEU A 105 -18.33 -6.99 14.27
CA LEU A 105 -18.17 -8.31 13.66
C LEU A 105 -17.70 -8.24 12.20
N VAL A 106 -18.33 -7.37 11.41
CA VAL A 106 -17.99 -7.15 9.99
C VAL A 106 -16.57 -6.61 9.87
N PHE A 107 -16.21 -5.63 10.71
CA PHE A 107 -14.87 -5.05 10.71
C PHE A 107 -13.81 -6.03 11.21
N GLY A 108 -14.08 -6.75 12.31
CA GLY A 108 -13.19 -7.77 12.86
C GLY A 108 -12.88 -8.89 11.86
N SER A 109 -13.90 -9.36 11.12
CA SER A 109 -13.73 -10.37 10.08
C SER A 109 -12.94 -9.85 8.87
N ALA A 110 -13.17 -8.59 8.46
CA ALA A 110 -12.40 -7.95 7.39
C ALA A 110 -10.90 -7.84 7.73
N LEU A 111 -10.58 -7.43 8.96
CA LEU A 111 -9.20 -7.39 9.46
C LEU A 111 -8.54 -8.77 9.52
N LEU A 112 -9.29 -9.79 9.96
CA LEU A 112 -8.78 -11.17 10.01
C LEU A 112 -8.43 -11.67 8.61
N LEU A 113 -9.28 -11.37 7.62
CA LEU A 113 -9.08 -11.77 6.23
C LEU A 113 -7.91 -11.02 5.60
N ASP A 114 -7.81 -9.69 5.78
CA ASP A 114 -6.68 -8.90 5.26
C ASP A 114 -5.35 -9.36 5.86
N GLY A 115 -5.30 -9.53 7.19
CA GLY A 115 -4.11 -10.01 7.90
C GLY A 115 -3.68 -11.41 7.44
N SER A 116 -4.65 -12.31 7.26
CA SER A 116 -4.40 -13.69 6.79
C SER A 116 -3.87 -13.72 5.36
N VAL A 117 -4.49 -12.97 4.43
CA VAL A 117 -4.04 -12.85 3.04
C VAL A 117 -2.65 -12.20 2.97
N ARG A 118 -2.39 -11.21 3.83
CA ARG A 118 -1.10 -10.51 3.89
C ARG A 118 0.02 -11.40 4.42
N ILE A 119 -0.23 -12.19 5.47
CA ILE A 119 0.72 -13.18 5.97
C ILE A 119 0.98 -14.25 4.90
N ALA A 120 -0.07 -14.81 4.30
CA ALA A 120 0.05 -15.82 3.24
C ALA A 120 0.85 -15.30 2.04
N SER A 121 0.58 -14.06 1.60
CA SER A 121 1.36 -13.43 0.53
C SER A 121 2.83 -13.22 0.91
N SER A 122 3.09 -12.88 2.18
CA SER A 122 4.46 -12.66 2.66
C SER A 122 5.29 -13.95 2.71
N THR A 123 4.67 -15.08 3.06
CA THR A 123 5.33 -16.39 3.13
C THR A 123 5.55 -16.98 1.75
N LEU A 124 4.63 -16.76 0.81
CA LEU A 124 4.76 -17.22 -0.58
C LEU A 124 5.86 -16.48 -1.35
N ILE A 125 6.03 -15.18 -1.14
CA ILE A 125 6.87 -14.34 -2.01
C ILE A 125 8.29 -14.07 -1.42
N GLN A 126 8.58 -14.48 -0.18
CA GLN A 126 9.90 -14.41 0.49
C GLN A 126 10.77 -13.21 0.08
N HIS A 127 10.22 -12.00 0.19
CA HIS A 127 10.96 -10.76 -0.08
C HIS A 127 11.92 -10.43 1.08
N SER A 128 12.98 -9.64 0.82
CA SER A 128 13.92 -9.17 1.86
C SER A 128 13.24 -8.51 3.08
N ARG A 129 12.02 -7.98 2.93
CA ARG A 129 11.20 -7.37 4.01
C ARG A 129 10.05 -8.25 4.51
N TRP A 130 10.08 -9.57 4.24
CA TRP A 130 8.98 -10.48 4.58
C TRP A 130 8.61 -10.45 6.06
N LYS A 131 9.61 -10.38 6.96
CA LYS A 131 9.37 -10.31 8.42
C LYS A 131 8.54 -9.10 8.83
N LEU A 132 8.79 -7.93 8.24
CA LEU A 132 8.04 -6.71 8.56
C LEU A 132 6.59 -6.78 8.07
N ILE A 133 6.38 -7.36 6.89
CA ILE A 133 5.03 -7.53 6.31
C ILE A 133 4.25 -8.60 7.08
N ALA A 134 4.90 -9.70 7.45
CA ALA A 134 4.32 -10.74 8.28
C ALA A 134 3.97 -10.23 9.68
N LEU A 135 4.83 -9.40 10.29
CA LEU A 135 4.55 -8.77 11.57
C LEU A 135 3.34 -7.82 11.48
N ALA A 136 3.24 -7.03 10.42
CA ALA A 136 2.08 -6.17 10.18
C ALA A 136 0.77 -6.98 10.04
N GLY A 137 0.79 -8.09 9.29
CA GLY A 137 -0.37 -8.98 9.19
C GLY A 137 -0.69 -9.69 10.51
N GLY A 138 0.33 -10.06 11.30
CA GLY A 138 0.14 -10.62 12.64
C GLY A 138 -0.49 -9.62 13.60
N PHE A 139 -0.11 -8.34 13.50
CA PHE A 139 -0.73 -7.25 14.25
C PHE A 139 -2.21 -7.07 13.87
N GLU A 140 -2.57 -7.17 12.59
CA GLU A 140 -3.97 -7.12 12.14
C GLU A 140 -4.80 -8.29 12.69
N ILE A 141 -4.25 -9.51 12.70
CA ILE A 141 -4.93 -10.68 13.30
C ILE A 141 -5.10 -10.51 14.81
N LEU A 142 -4.08 -10.00 15.50
CA LEU A 142 -4.13 -9.77 16.94
C LEU A 142 -5.15 -8.69 17.30
N LEU A 143 -5.21 -7.60 16.51
CA LEU A 143 -6.23 -6.56 16.64
C LEU A 143 -7.64 -7.14 16.40
N SER A 144 -7.82 -8.01 15.39
CA SER A 144 -9.09 -8.71 15.14
C SER A 144 -9.53 -9.58 16.34
N LEU A 145 -8.59 -10.29 16.97
CA LEU A 145 -8.89 -11.08 18.16
C LEU A 145 -9.34 -10.19 19.33
N PHE A 146 -8.67 -9.06 19.55
CA PHE A 146 -9.03 -8.08 20.58
C PHE A 146 -10.41 -7.48 20.36
N ILE A 147 -10.76 -7.20 19.10
CA ILE A 147 -12.10 -6.73 18.71
C ILE A 147 -13.18 -7.76 19.11
N PHE A 148 -12.95 -9.05 18.83
CA PHE A 148 -13.92 -10.10 19.20
C PHE A 148 -14.02 -10.33 20.71
N THR A 149 -12.92 -10.15 21.46
CA THR A 149 -12.93 -10.33 22.92
C THR A 149 -13.46 -9.12 23.69
N GLY A 150 -13.72 -7.98 23.02
CA GLY A 150 -14.24 -6.76 23.66
C GLY A 150 -13.29 -6.12 24.66
N TRP A 151 -11.99 -6.38 24.50
CA TRP A 151 -10.91 -5.95 25.38
C TRP A 151 -9.75 -5.50 24.50
N PRO A 152 -9.10 -4.34 24.70
CA PRO A 152 -9.11 -3.45 25.88
C PRO A 152 -10.18 -2.34 25.87
N VAL A 153 -10.95 -2.19 24.79
CA VAL A 153 -11.95 -1.12 24.61
C VAL A 153 -13.33 -1.76 24.41
N PRO A 154 -14.41 -1.26 25.07
CA PRO A 154 -15.75 -1.80 24.90
C PRO A 154 -16.25 -1.65 23.44
N HIS A 155 -17.14 -2.54 23.00
CA HIS A 155 -17.59 -2.66 21.60
C HIS A 155 -18.12 -1.36 20.96
N ARG A 156 -18.67 -0.45 21.75
CA ARG A 156 -19.12 0.87 21.30
C ARG A 156 -17.98 1.73 20.74
N MET A 157 -16.78 1.57 21.30
CA MET A 157 -15.60 2.40 21.01
C MET A 157 -14.53 1.65 20.19
N THR A 158 -14.71 0.37 19.86
CA THR A 158 -13.74 -0.42 19.09
C THR A 158 -13.61 0.08 17.65
N VAL A 159 -14.72 0.40 17.00
CA VAL A 159 -14.76 0.94 15.64
C VAL A 159 -13.97 2.25 15.55
N PRO A 160 -14.30 3.32 16.33
CA PRO A 160 -13.57 4.58 16.23
C PRO A 160 -12.09 4.43 16.61
N PHE A 161 -11.77 3.57 17.58
CA PHE A 161 -10.39 3.21 17.92
C PHE A 161 -9.64 2.65 16.69
N CYS A 162 -10.22 1.66 16.02
CA CYS A 162 -9.57 1.01 14.88
C CYS A 162 -9.45 1.93 13.67
N VAL A 163 -10.50 2.72 13.39
CA VAL A 163 -10.45 3.75 12.35
C VAL A 163 -9.33 4.75 12.64
N GLY A 164 -9.18 5.20 13.90
CA GLY A 164 -8.08 6.06 14.32
C GLY A 164 -6.70 5.46 14.09
N VAL A 165 -6.49 4.18 14.48
CA VAL A 165 -5.23 3.45 14.21
C VAL A 165 -4.95 3.32 12.71
N MET A 166 -5.94 2.95 11.91
CA MET A 166 -5.78 2.86 10.44
C MET A 166 -5.46 4.22 9.83
N LEU A 167 -6.06 5.30 10.34
CA LEU A 167 -5.78 6.68 9.91
C LEU A 167 -4.32 7.06 10.19
N LEU A 168 -3.82 6.75 11.39
CA LEU A 168 -2.42 6.96 11.76
C LEU A 168 -1.46 6.18 10.85
N LEU A 169 -1.74 4.89 10.61
CA LEU A 169 -0.92 4.04 9.75
C LEU A 169 -0.92 4.53 8.29
N SER A 170 -2.08 4.98 7.80
CA SER A 170 -2.24 5.56 6.47
C SER A 170 -1.47 6.89 6.34
N GLY A 171 -1.61 7.79 7.31
CA GLY A 171 -0.87 9.05 7.36
C GLY A 171 0.64 8.83 7.42
N TRP A 172 1.10 7.86 8.22
CA TRP A 172 2.49 7.45 8.27
C TRP A 172 3.00 6.89 6.94
N ALA A 173 2.18 6.08 6.24
CA ALA A 173 2.52 5.57 4.92
C ALA A 173 2.68 6.71 3.90
N LEU A 174 1.80 7.72 3.93
CA LEU A 174 1.89 8.91 3.09
C LEU A 174 3.17 9.71 3.35
N LEU A 175 3.53 9.93 4.63
CA LEU A 175 4.79 10.58 4.99
C LEU A 175 6.01 9.80 4.48
N ARG A 176 6.00 8.46 4.59
CA ARG A 176 7.09 7.62 4.05
C ARG A 176 7.21 7.72 2.53
N ILE A 177 6.10 7.85 1.81
CA ILE A 177 6.11 8.06 0.35
C ILE A 177 6.70 9.44 0.03
N ALA A 178 6.27 10.48 0.75
CA ALA A 178 6.77 11.85 0.59
C ALA A 178 8.28 11.96 0.84
N GLN A 179 8.81 11.27 1.86
CA GLN A 179 10.24 11.22 2.15
C GLN A 179 11.03 10.45 1.09
N ARG A 180 10.49 9.35 0.55
CA ARG A 180 11.16 8.60 -0.53
C ARG A 180 11.33 9.44 -1.80
N LEU A 181 10.40 10.36 -2.08
CA LEU A 181 10.51 11.27 -3.22
C LEU A 181 11.73 12.20 -3.09
N GLU A 182 12.08 12.61 -1.87
CA GLU A 182 13.24 13.48 -1.61
C GLU A 182 14.56 12.75 -1.86
N SER A 183 14.73 11.54 -1.32
CA SER A 183 15.97 10.77 -1.53
C SER A 183 16.23 10.44 -3.01
N PHE A 184 15.16 10.24 -3.79
CA PHE A 184 15.27 10.08 -5.25
C PHE A 184 15.75 11.34 -5.97
N SER A 185 15.29 12.52 -5.53
CA SER A 185 15.69 13.79 -6.13
C SER A 185 17.16 14.11 -5.87
N LEU A 186 17.61 13.93 -4.62
CA LEU A 186 18.99 14.20 -4.21
C LEU A 186 19.98 13.29 -4.93
N ASN A 187 19.65 11.99 -5.09
CA ASN A 187 20.52 11.03 -5.78
C ASN A 187 20.62 11.27 -7.30
N ARG A 188 19.72 12.05 -7.91
CA ARG A 188 19.79 12.44 -9.33
C ARG A 188 20.51 13.78 -9.53
N GLN A 189 20.54 14.64 -8.52
CA GLN A 189 21.28 15.91 -8.56
C GLN A 189 22.80 15.72 -8.36
N GLN A 190 23.26 14.50 -8.06
CA GLN A 190 24.67 14.17 -8.24
C GLN A 190 25.02 14.43 -9.71
N PRO A 191 25.93 15.37 -10.03
CA PRO A 191 26.26 15.66 -11.42
C PRO A 191 26.84 14.38 -12.00
N ALA A 192 26.11 13.74 -12.92
CA ALA A 192 26.76 12.86 -13.87
C ALA A 192 27.79 13.75 -14.55
N ALA A 193 29.07 13.54 -14.24
CA ALA A 193 30.17 14.26 -14.88
C ALA A 193 29.84 14.28 -16.37
N ALA A 194 29.72 15.49 -16.93
CA ALA A 194 29.21 15.72 -18.27
C ALA A 194 30.16 15.07 -19.28
N LEU A 195 30.00 13.77 -19.50
CA LEU A 195 30.57 13.08 -20.63
C LEU A 195 29.74 13.54 -21.82
N THR A 196 30.37 14.28 -22.72
CA THR A 196 29.83 14.59 -24.04
C THR A 196 29.54 13.26 -24.76
N VAL A 197 28.31 12.77 -24.63
CA VAL A 197 27.87 11.56 -25.31
C VAL A 197 27.60 11.93 -26.77
N GLN A 198 28.61 11.76 -27.62
CA GLN A 198 28.41 11.66 -29.07
C GLN A 198 27.36 10.57 -29.30
N ALA A 199 26.25 10.88 -29.96
CA ALA A 199 25.16 9.93 -30.22
C ALA A 199 25.59 8.81 -31.20
N ALA A 200 26.41 7.88 -30.72
CA ALA A 200 26.66 6.62 -31.39
C ALA A 200 25.61 5.59 -30.92
N PRO A 201 25.11 4.72 -31.82
CA PRO A 201 24.16 3.69 -31.44
C PRO A 201 24.78 2.77 -30.39
N LEU A 202 24.16 2.72 -29.21
CA LEU A 202 24.55 1.83 -28.12
C LEU A 202 23.94 0.45 -28.35
N THR A 203 24.78 -0.53 -28.67
CA THR A 203 24.34 -1.93 -28.76
C THR A 203 24.44 -2.57 -27.39
N VAL A 204 23.30 -2.98 -26.84
CA VAL A 204 23.21 -3.69 -25.55
C VAL A 204 22.99 -5.17 -25.81
N TYR A 205 23.95 -5.99 -25.38
CA TYR A 205 23.83 -7.45 -25.38
C TYR A 205 23.35 -7.89 -23.99
N VAL A 206 22.18 -8.51 -23.93
CA VAL A 206 21.57 -9.02 -22.69
C VAL A 206 21.64 -10.53 -22.70
N TRP A 207 22.42 -11.12 -21.79
CA TRP A 207 22.41 -12.56 -21.55
C TRP A 207 21.47 -12.88 -20.39
N THR A 208 20.34 -13.49 -20.72
CA THR A 208 19.40 -14.08 -19.75
C THR A 208 19.84 -15.50 -19.41
N PRO A 209 20.06 -15.86 -18.13
CA PRO A 209 20.31 -17.23 -17.76
C PRO A 209 19.01 -18.03 -17.93
N VAL A 210 18.98 -18.99 -18.86
CA VAL A 210 17.75 -19.75 -19.18
C VAL A 210 17.55 -20.95 -18.27
N ALA A 211 18.60 -21.52 -17.66
CA ALA A 211 18.54 -22.49 -16.57
C ALA A 211 19.96 -22.85 -16.13
N ALA A 212 20.15 -23.27 -14.87
CA ALA A 212 21.29 -24.10 -14.50
C ALA A 212 21.06 -25.52 -15.05
N ALA A 213 22.08 -26.12 -15.66
CA ALA A 213 21.98 -27.31 -16.51
C ALA A 213 21.57 -28.64 -15.83
N LYS A 214 21.20 -28.64 -14.54
CA LYS A 214 20.66 -29.80 -13.81
C LYS A 214 19.96 -29.31 -12.52
N ASP A 215 18.70 -29.69 -12.34
CA ASP A 215 17.88 -29.46 -11.13
C ASP A 215 17.57 -28.00 -10.75
N ALA A 216 16.94 -27.26 -11.66
CA ALA A 216 16.37 -25.96 -11.34
C ALA A 216 15.22 -26.10 -10.32
N ARG A 217 15.38 -25.58 -9.09
CA ARG A 217 14.27 -25.44 -8.14
C ARG A 217 13.36 -24.31 -8.60
N ARG A 218 12.18 -24.65 -9.12
CA ARG A 218 11.12 -23.67 -9.41
C ARG A 218 10.62 -23.02 -8.11
N ARG A 219 10.47 -21.69 -8.09
CA ARG A 219 9.76 -21.01 -7.00
C ARG A 219 8.26 -21.19 -7.22
N TYR A 220 7.50 -21.38 -6.14
CA TYR A 220 6.10 -21.85 -6.22
C TYR A 220 5.14 -21.01 -7.07
N ILE A 221 5.43 -19.73 -7.40
CA ILE A 221 4.49 -18.86 -8.15
C ILE A 221 5.18 -17.90 -9.15
N VAL A 222 6.41 -17.43 -8.91
CA VAL A 222 7.10 -16.49 -9.82
C VAL A 222 8.57 -16.87 -9.98
N ASP A 223 8.94 -17.38 -11.16
CA ASP A 223 10.34 -17.43 -11.60
C ASP A 223 10.73 -16.02 -12.05
N ARG A 224 11.41 -15.26 -11.18
CA ARG A 224 11.94 -13.95 -11.56
C ARG A 224 13.17 -14.16 -12.45
N TYR A 225 13.13 -13.61 -13.66
CA TYR A 225 14.19 -13.56 -14.68
C TYR A 225 15.52 -12.88 -14.26
N ILE A 226 15.78 -12.71 -12.97
CA ILE A 226 16.92 -11.95 -12.45
C ILE A 226 18.08 -12.89 -12.09
N ALA A 227 17.81 -14.11 -11.65
CA ALA A 227 18.84 -15.11 -11.34
C ALA A 227 18.29 -16.54 -11.46
N ALA A 228 19.08 -17.45 -12.04
CA ALA A 228 18.83 -18.89 -12.01
C ALA A 228 19.58 -19.49 -10.81
N VAL A 229 18.94 -20.41 -10.08
CA VAL A 229 19.54 -21.10 -8.93
C VAL A 229 19.55 -22.60 -9.21
N ASP A 230 20.68 -23.25 -8.98
CA ASP A 230 20.82 -24.71 -9.17
C ASP A 230 20.32 -25.51 -7.95
N GLY A 231 20.31 -26.84 -8.08
CA GLY A 231 19.90 -27.75 -7.00
C GLY A 231 20.77 -27.67 -5.74
N GLY A 232 22.01 -27.18 -5.86
CA GLY A 232 22.99 -26.96 -4.79
C GLY A 232 22.94 -25.57 -4.14
N GLY A 233 22.09 -24.67 -4.62
CA GLY A 233 21.94 -23.31 -4.09
C GLY A 233 22.92 -22.27 -4.66
N HIS A 234 23.70 -22.60 -5.69
CA HIS A 234 24.54 -21.63 -6.39
C HIS A 234 23.69 -20.73 -7.30
N ILE A 235 23.97 -19.43 -7.23
CA ILE A 235 23.21 -18.38 -7.90
C ILE A 235 23.95 -17.95 -9.18
N SER A 236 23.31 -18.14 -10.34
CA SER A 236 23.76 -17.62 -11.64
C SER A 236 22.94 -16.39 -12.01
N THR A 237 23.59 -15.23 -12.13
CA THR A 237 22.93 -13.97 -12.52
C THR A 237 23.15 -13.69 -14.00
N GLY A 238 22.24 -12.92 -14.62
CA GLY A 238 22.42 -12.46 -15.99
C GLY A 238 23.54 -11.44 -16.12
N HIS A 239 24.17 -11.41 -17.30
CA HIS A 239 25.17 -10.40 -17.65
C HIS A 239 24.64 -9.50 -18.76
N ALA A 240 24.82 -8.19 -18.60
CA ALA A 240 24.62 -7.24 -19.68
C ALA A 240 25.99 -6.68 -20.09
N LEU A 241 26.29 -6.73 -21.39
CA LEU A 241 27.44 -6.08 -21.98
C LEU A 241 26.95 -5.01 -22.92
N TRP A 242 27.46 -3.80 -22.75
CA TRP A 242 27.32 -2.78 -23.77
C TRP A 242 28.59 -2.69 -24.61
N ARG A 243 28.41 -2.47 -25.91
CA ARG A 243 29.51 -2.18 -26.82
C ARG A 243 29.35 -0.76 -27.33
N TRP A 244 30.30 0.10 -26.95
CA TRP A 244 30.58 1.38 -27.62
C TRP A 244 31.76 1.18 -28.57
N PRO A 245 31.90 1.98 -29.65
CA PRO A 245 32.91 1.76 -30.69
C PRO A 245 34.36 1.62 -30.20
N ARG A 246 34.68 2.06 -28.97
CA ARG A 246 36.03 2.00 -28.38
C ARG A 246 36.09 1.49 -26.94
N ILE A 247 34.99 1.07 -26.32
CA ILE A 247 34.96 0.66 -24.90
C ILE A 247 34.02 -0.54 -24.74
N CYS A 248 34.54 -1.64 -24.19
CA CYS A 248 33.76 -2.77 -23.69
C CYS A 248 33.82 -2.74 -22.16
N THR A 249 32.66 -2.65 -21.50
CA THR A 249 32.57 -2.76 -20.04
C THR A 249 31.48 -3.77 -19.71
N SER A 250 31.78 -4.74 -18.86
CA SER A 250 30.80 -5.72 -18.37
C SER A 250 30.27 -5.29 -17.01
N ALA A 251 28.97 -5.40 -16.80
CA ALA A 251 28.34 -5.23 -15.50
C ALA A 251 27.76 -6.58 -15.04
N ILE A 252 28.20 -7.03 -13.86
CA ILE A 252 27.60 -8.18 -13.18
C ILE A 252 26.43 -7.65 -12.37
N ILE A 253 25.20 -8.02 -12.75
CA ILE A 253 24.00 -7.66 -11.99
C ILE A 253 23.91 -8.65 -10.82
N ARG A 254 24.55 -8.33 -9.69
CA ARG A 254 24.42 -9.10 -8.43
C ARG A 254 23.12 -8.78 -7.69
#